data_AF-A0A2V8W8T0-F1
#
_entry.id   AF-A0A2V8W8T0-F1
#
_cell.length_a   1.000
_cell.length_b   1.000
_cell.length_c   1.000
_cell.angle_alpha   90.00
_cell.angle_beta   90.00
_cell.angle_gamma   90.00
#
_symmetry.space_group_name_H-M   'P 1'
#
loop_
_entity.id
_entity.type
_entity.pdbx_description
1 polymer ?
#
loop_
_entity_poly.entity_id
_entity_poly.type
_entity_poly.pdbx_seq_one_letter_code
_entity_poly.pdbx_strand_id
1 'polypeptide(L)'
;MRYRLDPKRLDSIHRNLPQPVGEQVVAPVVSTIYRQLAPNYITREIFATKREELRTTAADAITARLASDGIIVREVLLRDLQLPEEYAKGLEGLLLKEQENERLGTEQEIKGKQVKIAELEAEAQKARDVKQAEAQAQVRVLQAKAEADAMQYTLPLKQKQIEQTKLEAQARKESTLQNAEAAAQAKIIDSKAEVERQKNLSDAEANRIRVTAAADAERMKYEASVLKSNPMLIQKIIAERLSDKLQIMMVPIDGRNFFANDVMRSAFSGVTSADNLDDPPAPAAATAQRKQPRRP
;
A
#
# COMPACT_ATOMS: atom_id res chain seq x y z
N MET A 1 51.01 75.18 -23.16
CA MET A 1 51.72 75.23 -24.45
C MET A 1 53.14 75.75 -24.20
N ARG A 2 54.14 75.18 -24.87
CA ARG A 2 55.54 75.66 -24.85
C ARG A 2 55.92 76.16 -26.24
N TYR A 3 56.36 77.41 -26.35
CA TYR A 3 56.74 78.03 -27.62
C TYR A 3 58.04 78.85 -27.48
N ARG A 4 58.68 79.13 -28.60
CA ARG A 4 59.87 79.98 -28.72
C ARG A 4 59.72 80.86 -29.97
N LEU A 5 60.13 82.12 -29.86
CA LEU A 5 60.17 83.05 -31.00
C LEU A 5 61.39 82.74 -31.89
N ASP A 6 61.23 82.81 -33.21
CA ASP A 6 62.34 82.62 -34.14
C ASP A 6 63.30 83.83 -34.10
N PRO A 7 64.58 83.64 -33.73
CA PRO A 7 65.56 84.73 -33.69
C PRO A 7 65.76 85.44 -35.03
N LYS A 8 65.53 84.75 -36.16
CA LYS A 8 65.73 85.32 -37.52
C LYS A 8 64.60 86.26 -37.96
N ARG A 9 63.44 86.20 -37.29
CA ARG A 9 62.23 86.98 -37.61
C ARG A 9 61.86 87.95 -36.48
N LEU A 10 62.76 88.19 -35.54
CA LEU A 10 62.51 88.99 -34.34
C LEU A 10 62.15 90.44 -34.67
N ASP A 11 62.81 91.04 -35.67
CA ASP A 11 62.53 92.41 -36.13
C ASP A 11 61.12 92.56 -36.75
N SER A 12 60.66 91.54 -37.49
CA SER A 12 59.29 91.52 -38.06
C SER A 12 58.22 91.28 -36.99
N ILE A 13 58.52 90.46 -35.98
CA ILE A 13 57.60 90.20 -34.86
C ILE A 13 57.41 91.47 -34.03
N HIS A 14 58.50 92.20 -33.74
CA HIS A 14 58.41 93.42 -32.93
C HIS A 14 57.73 94.60 -33.65
N ARG A 15 57.71 94.62 -34.99
CA ARG A 15 57.05 95.66 -35.80
C ARG A 15 55.57 95.37 -36.09
N ASN A 16 55.22 94.11 -36.30
CA ASN A 16 53.89 93.74 -36.82
C ASN A 16 52.97 93.11 -35.76
N LEU A 17 53.51 92.58 -34.66
CA LEU A 17 52.69 91.96 -33.62
C LEU A 17 52.56 92.87 -32.39
N PRO A 18 51.34 93.01 -31.84
CA PRO A 18 51.15 93.73 -30.60
C PRO A 18 51.73 92.94 -29.43
N GLN A 19 52.32 93.65 -28.47
CA GLN A 19 52.88 93.07 -27.26
C GLN A 19 51.83 93.10 -26.14
N PRO A 20 51.64 92.01 -25.37
CA PRO A 20 52.39 90.75 -25.35
C PRO A 20 51.86 89.67 -26.33
N VAL A 21 52.78 89.09 -27.12
CA VAL A 21 52.51 88.05 -28.14
C VAL A 21 51.79 86.82 -27.58
N GLY A 22 52.08 86.45 -26.32
CA GLY A 22 51.48 85.28 -25.68
C GLY A 22 49.96 85.40 -25.48
N GLU A 23 49.48 86.53 -25.00
CA GLU A 23 48.06 86.72 -24.66
C GLU A 23 47.24 87.21 -25.86
N GLN A 24 47.84 88.02 -26.73
CA GLN A 24 47.10 88.67 -27.82
C GLN A 24 47.16 87.93 -29.15
N VAL A 25 48.14 87.03 -29.36
CA VAL A 25 48.30 86.30 -30.64
C VAL A 25 48.19 84.80 -30.41
N VAL A 26 48.99 84.26 -29.49
CA VAL A 26 49.04 82.81 -29.27
C VAL A 26 47.72 82.29 -28.66
N ALA A 27 47.20 82.91 -27.61
CA ALA A 27 45.96 82.44 -26.97
C ALA A 27 44.72 82.48 -27.89
N PRO A 28 44.48 83.55 -28.68
CA PRO A 28 43.36 83.59 -29.62
C PRO A 28 43.46 82.59 -30.78
N VAL A 29 44.66 82.35 -31.31
CA VAL A 29 44.88 81.37 -32.38
C VAL A 29 44.58 79.96 -31.89
N VAL A 30 45.10 79.60 -30.71
CA VAL A 30 44.84 78.31 -30.08
C VAL A 30 43.33 78.12 -29.80
N SER A 31 42.68 79.13 -29.22
CA SER A 31 41.24 79.09 -28.92
C SER A 31 40.39 78.93 -30.18
N THR A 32 40.72 79.64 -31.26
CA THR A 32 40.01 79.57 -32.54
C THR A 32 40.12 78.19 -33.18
N ILE A 33 41.31 77.57 -33.17
CA ILE A 33 41.52 76.24 -33.75
C ILE A 33 40.76 75.16 -32.96
N TYR A 34 40.80 75.21 -31.62
CA TYR A 34 40.00 74.29 -30.81
C TYR A 34 38.49 74.51 -31.01
N ARG A 35 38.02 75.75 -31.15
CA ARG A 35 36.62 76.05 -31.46
C ARG A 35 36.18 75.55 -32.83
N GLN A 36 37.09 75.52 -33.80
CA GLN A 36 36.85 74.99 -35.14
C GLN A 36 36.85 73.46 -35.17
N LEU A 37 37.70 72.81 -34.38
CA LEU A 37 37.81 71.35 -34.32
C LEU A 37 36.76 70.70 -33.41
N ALA A 38 36.27 71.38 -32.38
CA ALA A 38 35.33 70.83 -31.40
C ALA A 38 34.03 70.24 -32.00
N PRO A 39 33.37 70.85 -33.01
CA PRO A 39 32.14 70.31 -33.58
C PRO A 39 32.30 69.01 -34.38
N ASN A 40 33.52 68.67 -34.81
CA ASN A 40 33.77 67.51 -35.66
C ASN A 40 33.84 66.18 -34.87
N TYR A 41 33.80 66.24 -33.54
CA TYR A 41 33.93 65.07 -32.68
C TYR A 41 32.72 64.93 -31.77
N ILE A 42 32.26 63.69 -31.56
CA ILE A 42 31.23 63.39 -30.58
C ILE A 42 31.82 63.60 -29.19
N THR A 43 31.13 64.32 -28.31
CA THR A 43 31.60 64.64 -26.95
C THR A 43 32.16 63.41 -26.23
N ARG A 44 31.43 62.29 -26.25
CA ARG A 44 31.86 61.00 -25.66
C ARG A 44 33.22 60.50 -26.17
N GLU A 45 33.52 60.67 -27.45
CA GLU A 45 34.74 60.15 -28.07
C GLU A 45 35.97 61.01 -27.76
N ILE A 46 35.79 62.32 -27.55
CA ILE A 46 36.87 63.26 -27.16
C ILE A 46 37.46 62.87 -25.80
N PHE A 47 36.64 62.31 -24.90
CA PHE A 47 37.04 61.90 -23.56
C PHE A 47 37.62 60.49 -23.48
N ALA A 48 37.16 59.56 -24.32
CA ALA A 48 37.56 58.16 -24.24
C ALA A 48 38.70 57.81 -25.21
N THR A 49 38.46 57.92 -26.52
CA THR A 49 39.30 57.25 -27.53
C THR A 49 40.05 58.22 -28.43
N LYS A 50 39.48 59.42 -28.69
CA LYS A 50 39.98 60.38 -29.69
C LYS A 50 40.73 61.57 -29.11
N ARG A 51 41.09 61.54 -27.82
CA ARG A 51 41.82 62.64 -27.15
C ARG A 51 43.18 62.91 -27.80
N GLU A 52 43.95 61.86 -28.04
CA GLU A 52 45.29 61.96 -28.61
C GLU A 52 45.26 62.34 -30.09
N GLU A 53 44.23 61.90 -30.81
CA GLU A 53 43.97 62.28 -32.20
C GLU A 53 43.65 63.78 -32.31
N LEU A 54 42.77 64.29 -31.44
CA LEU A 54 42.45 65.72 -31.36
C LEU A 54 43.69 66.54 -31.00
N ARG A 55 44.51 66.07 -30.05
CA ARG A 55 45.76 66.74 -29.65
C ARG A 55 46.72 66.90 -30.82
N THR A 56 46.94 65.82 -31.58
CA THR A 56 47.88 65.81 -32.71
C THR A 56 47.39 66.72 -33.83
N THR A 57 46.12 66.57 -34.22
CA THR A 57 45.50 67.38 -35.27
C THR A 57 45.49 68.87 -34.92
N ALA A 58 45.18 69.21 -33.66
CA ALA A 58 45.21 70.59 -33.19
C ALA A 58 46.66 71.11 -33.14
N ALA A 59 47.63 70.31 -32.70
CA ALA A 59 49.03 70.70 -32.66
C ALA A 59 49.59 71.03 -34.05
N ASP A 60 49.25 70.23 -35.07
CA ASP A 60 49.67 70.47 -36.45
C ASP A 60 49.06 71.76 -37.01
N ALA A 61 47.75 71.95 -36.80
CA ALA A 61 47.04 73.17 -37.22
C ALA A 61 47.57 74.43 -36.52
N ILE A 62 47.85 74.34 -35.22
CA ILE A 62 48.43 75.44 -34.41
C ILE A 62 49.85 75.76 -34.90
N THR A 63 50.66 74.73 -35.19
CA THR A 63 52.05 74.92 -35.66
C THR A 63 52.07 75.59 -37.03
N ALA A 64 51.18 75.19 -37.95
CA ALA A 64 51.08 75.80 -39.28
C ALA A 64 50.69 77.29 -39.21
N ARG A 65 49.71 77.63 -38.37
CA ARG A 65 49.23 79.02 -38.17
C ARG A 65 50.24 79.91 -37.45
N LEU A 66 50.98 79.37 -36.48
CA LEU A 66 51.98 80.14 -35.73
C LEU A 66 53.31 80.26 -36.47
N ALA A 67 53.61 79.36 -37.41
CA ALA A 67 54.79 79.44 -38.26
C ALA A 67 54.73 80.64 -39.24
N SER A 68 53.55 81.05 -39.71
CA SER A 68 53.41 82.28 -40.52
C SER A 68 53.80 83.53 -39.72
N ASP A 69 53.53 83.51 -38.41
CA ASP A 69 53.78 84.63 -37.50
C ASP A 69 55.20 84.57 -36.88
N GLY A 70 56.03 83.59 -37.26
CA GLY A 70 57.42 83.44 -36.79
C GLY A 70 57.56 82.82 -35.39
N ILE A 71 56.53 82.12 -34.91
CA ILE A 71 56.50 81.48 -33.59
C ILE A 71 56.70 79.97 -33.75
N ILE A 72 57.77 79.44 -33.13
CA ILE A 72 58.10 78.01 -33.15
C ILE A 72 57.45 77.33 -31.95
N VAL A 73 56.52 76.42 -32.21
CA VAL A 73 55.84 75.62 -31.17
C VAL A 73 56.69 74.41 -30.84
N ARG A 74 56.95 74.16 -29.55
CA ARG A 74 57.66 72.96 -29.07
C ARG A 74 56.71 71.87 -28.64
N GLU A 75 55.65 72.26 -27.92
CA GLU A 75 54.72 71.28 -27.36
C GLU A 75 53.35 71.92 -27.07
N VAL A 76 52.29 71.26 -27.53
CA VAL A 76 50.91 71.59 -27.20
C VAL A 76 50.39 70.53 -26.25
N LEU A 77 50.10 70.96 -25.01
CA LEU A 77 49.46 70.13 -24.00
C LEU A 77 47.99 70.54 -23.91
N LEU A 78 47.10 69.56 -23.97
CA LEU A 78 45.69 69.75 -23.71
C LEU A 78 45.47 69.71 -22.19
N ARG A 79 44.90 70.78 -21.63
CA ARG A 79 44.46 70.82 -20.24
C ARG A 79 43.19 69.99 -20.05
N ASP A 80 42.74 69.86 -18.81
CA ASP A 80 41.48 69.23 -18.44
C ASP A 80 40.32 69.85 -19.22
N LEU A 81 39.59 69.01 -19.95
CA LEU A 81 38.35 69.37 -20.61
C LEU A 81 37.22 69.13 -19.60
N GLN A 82 36.46 70.18 -19.25
CA GLN A 82 35.35 70.05 -18.31
C GLN A 82 34.05 69.86 -19.06
N LEU A 83 33.34 68.77 -18.76
CA LEU A 83 31.96 68.59 -19.22
C LEU A 83 31.01 69.36 -18.29
N PRO A 84 29.91 69.93 -18.82
CA PRO A 84 28.78 70.34 -18.00
C PRO A 84 28.27 69.17 -17.16
N GLU A 85 28.00 69.39 -15.87
CA GLU A 85 27.63 68.32 -14.92
C GLU A 85 26.38 67.54 -15.33
N GLU A 86 25.41 68.20 -15.97
CA GLU A 86 24.18 67.57 -16.44
C GLU A 86 24.43 66.49 -17.50
N TYR A 87 25.41 66.72 -18.39
CA TYR A 87 25.76 65.77 -19.44
C TYR A 87 26.56 64.58 -18.88
N ALA A 88 27.44 64.83 -17.91
CA ALA A 88 28.16 63.76 -17.22
C ALA A 88 27.20 62.79 -16.51
N LYS A 89 26.21 63.32 -15.78
CA LYS A 89 25.14 62.53 -15.15
C LYS A 89 24.27 61.79 -16.17
N GLY A 90 23.97 62.42 -17.31
CA GLY A 90 23.23 61.78 -18.39
C GLY A 90 23.97 60.60 -19.02
N LEU A 91 25.27 60.74 -19.25
CA LEU A 91 26.12 59.64 -19.76
C LEU A 91 26.26 58.51 -18.76
N GLU A 92 26.47 58.81 -17.48
CA GLU A 92 26.51 57.82 -16.41
C GLU A 92 25.17 57.04 -16.34
N GLY A 93 24.04 57.76 -16.41
CA GLY A 93 22.72 57.14 -16.46
C GLY A 93 22.49 56.28 -17.70
N LEU A 94 23.02 56.66 -18.87
CA LEU A 94 22.95 55.84 -20.08
C LEU A 94 23.80 54.57 -19.96
N LEU A 95 25.03 54.69 -19.45
CA LEU A 95 25.93 53.55 -19.25
C LEU A 95 25.35 52.56 -18.25
N LEU A 96 24.78 53.05 -17.13
CA LEU A 96 24.10 52.21 -16.15
C LEU A 96 22.92 51.46 -16.78
N LYS A 97 22.11 52.14 -17.59
CA LYS A 97 21.00 51.49 -18.31
C LYS A 97 21.48 50.46 -19.33
N GLU A 98 22.55 50.73 -20.06
CA GLU A 98 23.15 49.76 -21.00
C GLU A 98 23.61 48.49 -20.25
N GLN A 99 24.31 48.65 -19.11
CA GLN A 99 24.74 47.53 -18.27
C GLN A 99 23.56 46.78 -17.66
N GLU A 100 22.52 47.48 -17.18
CA GLU A 100 21.30 46.85 -16.69
C GLU A 100 20.61 46.05 -17.79
N ASN A 101 20.54 46.58 -19.01
CA ASN A 101 19.91 45.90 -20.14
C ASN A 101 20.70 44.65 -20.55
N GLU A 102 22.03 44.70 -20.53
CA GLU A 102 22.90 43.54 -20.76
C GLU A 102 22.71 42.46 -19.68
N ARG A 103 22.62 42.88 -18.42
CA ARG A 103 22.35 41.98 -17.29
C ARG A 103 20.98 41.32 -17.41
N LEU A 104 19.95 42.09 -17.74
CA LEU A 104 18.59 41.59 -17.95
C LEU A 104 18.52 40.63 -19.13
N GLY A 105 19.18 40.94 -20.24
CA GLY A 105 19.28 40.03 -21.39
C GLY A 105 19.91 38.69 -21.00
N THR A 106 21.03 38.74 -20.27
CA THR A 106 21.69 37.52 -19.75
C THR A 106 20.79 36.73 -18.81
N GLU A 107 20.06 37.41 -17.90
CA GLU A 107 19.13 36.76 -16.98
C GLU A 107 17.95 36.11 -17.72
N GLN A 108 17.41 36.76 -18.75
CA GLN A 108 16.36 36.20 -19.61
C GLN A 108 16.85 34.96 -20.34
N GLU A 109 18.08 34.96 -20.88
CA GLU A 109 18.66 33.77 -21.50
C GLU A 109 18.84 32.62 -20.50
N ILE A 110 19.31 32.91 -19.28
CA ILE A 110 19.45 31.90 -18.21
C ILE A 110 18.08 31.30 -17.88
N LYS A 111 17.06 32.14 -17.66
CA LYS A 111 15.69 31.68 -17.38
C LYS A 111 15.10 30.88 -18.54
N GLY A 112 15.30 31.33 -19.78
CA GLY A 112 14.87 30.59 -20.98
C GLY A 112 15.52 29.20 -21.07
N LYS A 113 16.82 29.10 -20.79
CA LYS A 113 17.52 27.81 -20.72
C LYS A 113 17.00 26.94 -19.57
N GLN A 114 16.73 27.51 -18.40
CA GLN A 114 16.16 26.79 -17.26
C GLN A 114 14.78 26.22 -17.58
N VAL A 115 13.90 26.99 -18.22
CA VAL A 115 12.59 26.49 -18.67
C VAL A 115 12.78 25.35 -19.66
N LYS A 116 13.71 25.48 -20.62
CA LYS A 116 13.99 24.41 -21.58
C LYS A 116 14.52 23.13 -20.91
N ILE A 117 15.39 23.26 -19.90
CA ILE A 117 15.87 22.12 -19.11
C ILE A 117 14.69 21.46 -18.37
N ALA A 118 13.85 22.25 -17.69
CA ALA A 118 12.69 21.72 -16.97
C ALA A 118 11.69 21.02 -17.91
N GLU A 119 11.44 21.57 -19.10
CA GLU A 119 10.62 20.93 -20.15
C GLU A 119 11.21 19.58 -20.57
N LEU A 120 12.52 19.54 -20.86
CA LEU A 120 13.21 18.32 -21.28
C LEU A 120 13.23 17.27 -20.16
N GLU A 121 13.41 17.68 -18.91
CA GLU A 121 13.35 16.80 -17.75
C GLU A 121 11.93 16.23 -17.55
N ALA A 122 10.90 17.07 -17.68
CA ALA A 122 9.51 16.63 -17.60
C ALA A 122 9.15 15.64 -18.73
N GLU A 123 9.62 15.90 -19.95
CA GLU A 123 9.44 15.00 -21.08
C GLU A 123 10.19 13.68 -20.88
N ALA A 124 11.44 13.74 -20.39
CA ALA A 124 12.21 12.55 -20.05
C ALA A 124 11.55 11.73 -18.94
N GLN A 125 10.98 12.39 -17.91
CA GLN A 125 10.26 11.72 -16.83
C GLN A 125 8.99 11.06 -17.35
N LYS A 126 8.18 11.77 -18.15
CA LYS A 126 7.00 11.19 -18.80
C LYS A 126 7.36 9.98 -19.66
N ALA A 127 8.44 10.06 -20.43
CA ALA A 127 8.92 8.94 -21.25
C ALA A 127 9.38 7.75 -20.39
N ARG A 128 10.01 7.99 -19.24
CA ARG A 128 10.38 6.94 -18.27
C ARG A 128 9.15 6.28 -17.67
N ASP A 129 8.17 7.07 -17.23
CA ASP A 129 6.95 6.57 -16.61
C ASP A 129 6.13 5.72 -17.60
N VAL A 130 6.01 6.16 -18.86
CA VAL A 130 5.37 5.38 -19.92
C VAL A 130 6.11 4.07 -20.17
N LYS A 131 7.43 4.09 -20.35
CA LYS A 131 8.23 2.88 -20.55
C LYS A 131 8.15 1.93 -19.36
N GLN A 132 8.11 2.45 -18.13
CA GLN A 132 7.96 1.64 -16.93
C GLN A 132 6.56 1.00 -16.87
N ALA A 133 5.51 1.73 -17.19
CA ALA A 133 4.15 1.20 -17.25
C ALA A 133 4.02 0.14 -18.35
N GLU A 134 4.58 0.38 -19.53
CA GLU A 134 4.65 -0.59 -20.63
C GLU A 134 5.41 -1.86 -20.23
N ALA A 135 6.58 -1.72 -19.57
CA ALA A 135 7.34 -2.84 -19.07
C ALA A 135 6.55 -3.65 -18.03
N GLN A 136 5.87 -2.99 -17.10
CA GLN A 136 5.00 -3.67 -16.12
C GLN A 136 3.83 -4.38 -16.79
N ALA A 137 3.20 -3.77 -17.80
CA ALA A 137 2.13 -4.41 -18.56
C ALA A 137 2.64 -5.64 -19.30
N GLN A 138 3.81 -5.56 -19.93
CA GLN A 138 4.46 -6.70 -20.59
C GLN A 138 4.78 -7.82 -19.61
N VAL A 139 5.29 -7.49 -18.41
CA VAL A 139 5.55 -8.48 -17.34
C VAL A 139 4.26 -9.18 -16.94
N ARG A 140 3.15 -8.45 -16.74
CA ARG A 140 1.85 -9.05 -16.40
C ARG A 140 1.34 -9.97 -17.51
N VAL A 141 1.47 -9.57 -18.77
CA VAL A 141 1.08 -10.41 -19.91
C VAL A 141 1.95 -11.67 -19.97
N LEU A 142 3.25 -11.55 -19.73
CA LEU A 142 4.16 -12.69 -19.71
C LEU A 142 3.84 -13.65 -18.55
N GLN A 143 3.55 -13.12 -17.36
CA GLN A 143 3.11 -13.90 -16.20
C GLN A 143 1.79 -14.61 -16.49
N ALA A 144 0.79 -13.92 -17.02
CA ALA A 144 -0.49 -14.53 -17.38
C ALA A 144 -0.34 -15.62 -18.46
N LYS A 145 0.56 -15.43 -19.43
CA LYS A 145 0.91 -16.46 -20.42
C LYS A 145 1.59 -17.66 -19.75
N ALA A 146 2.57 -17.42 -18.89
CA ALA A 146 3.25 -18.50 -18.16
C ALA A 146 2.29 -19.29 -17.27
N GLU A 147 1.34 -18.61 -16.61
CA GLU A 147 0.28 -19.26 -15.84
C GLU A 147 -0.67 -20.05 -16.73
N ALA A 148 -1.07 -19.51 -17.88
CA ALA A 148 -1.92 -20.22 -18.85
C ALA A 148 -1.22 -21.48 -19.39
N ASP A 149 0.07 -21.38 -19.73
CA ASP A 149 0.88 -22.51 -20.17
C ASP A 149 1.00 -23.56 -19.05
N ALA A 150 1.25 -23.13 -17.80
CA ALA A 150 1.26 -24.03 -16.64
C ALA A 150 -0.12 -24.68 -16.40
N MET A 151 -1.22 -23.95 -16.60
CA MET A 151 -2.57 -24.50 -16.53
C MET A 151 -2.79 -25.55 -17.62
N GLN A 152 -2.29 -25.34 -18.83
CA GLN A 152 -2.42 -26.30 -19.92
C GLN A 152 -1.83 -27.68 -19.55
N TYR A 153 -0.70 -27.72 -18.85
CA TYR A 153 -0.08 -28.96 -18.40
C TYR A 153 -0.68 -29.52 -17.10
N THR A 154 -1.19 -28.65 -16.21
CA THR A 154 -1.76 -29.08 -14.92
C THR A 154 -3.23 -29.49 -15.01
N LEU A 155 -4.00 -28.97 -15.97
CA LEU A 155 -5.41 -29.33 -16.18
C LEU A 155 -5.60 -30.83 -16.43
N PRO A 156 -4.84 -31.51 -17.32
CA PRO A 156 -4.95 -32.95 -17.51
C PRO A 156 -4.65 -33.75 -16.25
N LEU A 157 -3.66 -33.34 -15.45
CA LEU A 157 -3.34 -33.98 -14.16
C LEU A 157 -4.50 -33.82 -13.17
N LYS A 158 -5.06 -32.61 -13.04
CA LYS A 158 -6.23 -32.37 -12.19
C LYS A 158 -7.46 -33.12 -12.67
N GLN A 159 -7.69 -33.21 -13.99
CA GLN A 159 -8.78 -34.02 -14.56
C GLN A 159 -8.64 -35.49 -14.16
N LYS A 160 -7.45 -36.08 -14.31
CA LYS A 160 -7.17 -37.47 -13.86
C LYS A 160 -7.37 -37.62 -12.35
N GLN A 161 -6.98 -36.64 -11.55
CA GLN A 161 -7.19 -36.66 -10.11
C GLN A 161 -8.67 -36.60 -9.73
N ILE A 162 -9.47 -35.78 -10.43
CA ILE A 162 -10.93 -35.71 -10.26
C ILE A 162 -11.57 -37.03 -10.67
N GLU A 163 -11.13 -37.64 -11.77
CA GLU A 163 -11.60 -38.95 -12.22
C GLU A 163 -11.29 -40.03 -11.18
N GLN A 164 -10.05 -40.08 -10.65
CA GLN A 164 -9.69 -40.99 -9.56
C GLN A 164 -10.57 -40.78 -8.33
N THR A 165 -10.72 -39.53 -7.88
CA THR A 165 -11.56 -39.21 -6.72
C THR A 165 -13.03 -39.58 -6.96
N LYS A 166 -13.53 -39.40 -8.19
CA LYS A 166 -14.88 -39.78 -8.58
C LYS A 166 -15.06 -41.30 -8.58
N LEU A 167 -14.08 -42.05 -9.09
CA LEU A 167 -14.08 -43.51 -9.05
C LEU A 167 -14.01 -44.02 -7.60
N GLU A 168 -13.16 -43.43 -6.75
CA GLU A 168 -13.10 -43.75 -5.33
C GLU A 168 -14.42 -43.44 -4.61
N ALA A 169 -15.05 -42.30 -4.89
CA ALA A 169 -16.34 -41.95 -4.33
C ALA A 169 -17.45 -42.91 -4.79
N GLN A 170 -17.43 -43.33 -6.07
CA GLN A 170 -18.34 -44.35 -6.60
C GLN A 170 -18.13 -45.70 -5.93
N ALA A 171 -16.88 -46.16 -5.80
CA ALA A 171 -16.54 -47.41 -5.12
C ALA A 171 -16.95 -47.39 -3.64
N ARG A 172 -16.72 -46.27 -2.94
CA ARG A 172 -17.21 -46.08 -1.56
C ARG A 172 -18.73 -46.15 -1.49
N LYS A 173 -19.44 -45.45 -2.37
CA LYS A 173 -20.91 -45.49 -2.42
C LYS A 173 -21.42 -46.91 -2.68
N GLU A 174 -20.83 -47.61 -3.63
CA GLU A 174 -21.18 -49.00 -3.93
C GLU A 174 -20.90 -49.92 -2.73
N SER A 175 -19.74 -49.79 -2.08
CA SER A 175 -19.43 -50.56 -0.86
C SER A 175 -20.41 -50.26 0.28
N THR A 176 -20.84 -49.01 0.46
CA THR A 176 -21.84 -48.67 1.50
C THR A 176 -23.20 -49.25 1.18
N LEU A 177 -23.58 -49.30 -0.10
CA LEU A 177 -24.83 -49.88 -0.54
C LEU A 177 -24.80 -51.41 -0.40
N GLN A 178 -23.72 -52.07 -0.83
CA GLN A 178 -23.53 -53.51 -0.63
C GLN A 178 -23.51 -53.88 0.87
N ASN A 179 -22.85 -53.09 1.73
CA ASN A 179 -22.86 -53.31 3.18
C ASN A 179 -24.26 -53.12 3.78
N ALA A 180 -25.00 -52.10 3.35
CA ALA A 180 -26.38 -51.88 3.80
C ALA A 180 -27.32 -52.99 3.31
N GLU A 181 -27.16 -53.44 2.07
CA GLU A 181 -27.90 -54.57 1.50
C GLU A 181 -27.57 -55.88 2.22
N ALA A 182 -26.29 -56.16 2.49
CA ALA A 182 -25.87 -57.32 3.27
C ALA A 182 -26.46 -57.30 4.68
N ALA A 183 -26.45 -56.13 5.35
CA ALA A 183 -27.07 -55.98 6.67
C ALA A 183 -28.61 -56.14 6.63
N ALA A 184 -29.26 -55.64 5.58
CA ALA A 184 -30.70 -55.82 5.39
C ALA A 184 -31.05 -57.29 5.11
N GLN A 185 -30.28 -57.99 4.27
CA GLN A 185 -30.44 -59.42 4.02
C GLN A 185 -30.20 -60.25 5.28
N ALA A 186 -29.16 -59.92 6.07
CA ALA A 186 -28.91 -60.56 7.37
C ALA A 186 -30.11 -60.39 8.31
N LYS A 187 -30.68 -59.19 8.42
CA LYS A 187 -31.91 -58.96 9.20
C LYS A 187 -33.10 -59.77 8.70
N ILE A 188 -33.28 -59.90 7.39
CA ILE A 188 -34.35 -60.74 6.83
C ILE A 188 -34.15 -62.20 7.22
N ILE A 189 -32.91 -62.71 7.16
CA ILE A 189 -32.58 -64.07 7.56
C ILE A 189 -32.82 -64.27 9.07
N ASP A 190 -32.36 -63.33 9.90
CA ASP A 190 -32.55 -63.37 11.35
C ASP A 190 -34.04 -63.29 11.71
N SER A 191 -34.80 -62.37 11.10
CA SER A 191 -36.26 -62.28 11.30
C SER A 191 -36.99 -63.56 10.86
N LYS A 192 -36.58 -64.19 9.75
CA LYS A 192 -37.12 -65.50 9.34
C LYS A 192 -36.79 -66.58 10.37
N ALA A 193 -35.55 -66.63 10.85
CA ALA A 193 -35.11 -67.58 11.86
C ALA A 193 -35.83 -67.36 13.20
N GLU A 194 -36.12 -66.12 13.60
CA GLU A 194 -36.91 -65.79 14.78
C GLU A 194 -38.37 -66.21 14.64
N VAL A 195 -39.00 -65.96 13.49
CA VAL A 195 -40.36 -66.42 13.21
C VAL A 195 -40.43 -67.95 13.24
N GLU A 196 -39.44 -68.64 12.66
CA GLU A 196 -39.35 -70.10 12.73
C GLU A 196 -39.13 -70.59 14.17
N ARG A 197 -38.27 -69.94 14.97
CA ARG A 197 -38.11 -70.25 16.41
C ARG A 197 -39.41 -70.04 17.17
N GLN A 198 -40.09 -68.92 16.97
CA GLN A 198 -41.33 -68.60 17.65
C GLN A 198 -42.42 -69.60 17.28
N LYS A 199 -42.51 -69.99 16.00
CA LYS A 199 -43.41 -71.04 15.53
C LYS A 199 -43.11 -72.38 16.22
N ASN A 200 -41.85 -72.80 16.24
CA ASN A 200 -41.44 -74.05 16.90
C ASN A 200 -41.75 -74.04 18.40
N LEU A 201 -41.57 -72.90 19.08
CA LEU A 201 -41.96 -72.73 20.48
C LEU A 201 -43.48 -72.79 20.66
N SER A 202 -44.25 -72.14 19.79
CA SER A 202 -45.71 -72.18 19.83
C SER A 202 -46.26 -73.59 19.57
N ASP A 203 -45.63 -74.34 18.66
CA ASP A 203 -45.97 -75.74 18.37
C ASP A 203 -45.62 -76.63 19.58
N ALA A 204 -44.47 -76.40 20.22
CA ALA A 204 -44.07 -77.09 21.44
C ALA A 204 -45.01 -76.78 22.62
N GLU A 205 -45.41 -75.52 22.79
CA GLU A 205 -46.37 -75.09 23.81
C GLU A 205 -47.77 -75.67 23.55
N ALA A 206 -48.23 -75.64 22.29
CA ALA A 206 -49.48 -76.29 21.90
C ALA A 206 -49.46 -77.79 22.20
N ASN A 207 -48.34 -78.46 21.92
CA ASN A 207 -48.16 -79.88 22.27
C ASN A 207 -48.14 -80.10 23.78
N ARG A 208 -47.47 -79.23 24.55
CA ARG A 208 -47.47 -79.29 26.01
C ARG A 208 -48.88 -79.13 26.58
N ILE A 209 -49.62 -78.12 26.14
CA ILE A 209 -51.02 -77.88 26.54
C ILE A 209 -51.90 -79.06 26.17
N ARG A 210 -51.74 -79.66 24.98
CA ARG A 210 -52.50 -80.87 24.59
C ARG A 210 -52.22 -82.05 25.52
N VAL A 211 -50.95 -82.29 25.85
CA VAL A 211 -50.56 -83.39 26.75
C VAL A 211 -51.06 -83.15 28.17
N THR A 212 -50.91 -81.93 28.71
CA THR A 212 -51.42 -81.59 30.04
C THR A 212 -52.94 -81.61 30.09
N ALA A 213 -53.62 -81.08 29.07
CA ALA A 213 -55.08 -81.12 28.98
C ALA A 213 -55.62 -82.55 28.85
N ALA A 214 -54.93 -83.43 28.11
CA ALA A 214 -55.27 -84.85 28.06
C ALA A 214 -55.09 -85.51 29.43
N ALA A 215 -53.96 -85.26 30.11
CA ALA A 215 -53.71 -85.76 31.46
C ALA A 215 -54.71 -85.22 32.50
N ASP A 216 -55.05 -83.93 32.46
CA ASP A 216 -56.06 -83.33 33.33
C ASP A 216 -57.47 -83.83 33.01
N ALA A 217 -57.80 -84.09 31.75
CA ALA A 217 -59.07 -84.71 31.36
C ALA A 217 -59.18 -86.15 31.85
N GLU A 218 -58.10 -86.93 31.77
CA GLU A 218 -58.02 -88.25 32.39
C GLU A 218 -58.18 -88.15 33.91
N ARG A 219 -57.45 -87.23 34.56
CA ARG A 219 -57.56 -86.97 36.00
C ARG A 219 -59.00 -86.61 36.41
N MET A 220 -59.66 -85.70 35.69
CA MET A 220 -61.06 -85.33 35.93
C MET A 220 -62.03 -86.50 35.72
N LYS A 221 -61.78 -87.37 34.74
CA LYS A 221 -62.59 -88.60 34.57
C LYS A 221 -62.43 -89.55 35.76
N TYR A 222 -61.20 -89.71 36.26
CA TYR A 222 -60.96 -90.49 37.48
C TYR A 222 -61.64 -89.86 38.69
N GLU A 223 -61.49 -88.55 38.90
CA GLU A 223 -62.17 -87.81 39.97
C GLU A 223 -63.71 -87.94 39.87
N ALA A 224 -64.29 -87.82 38.67
CA ALA A 224 -65.73 -88.00 38.45
C ALA A 224 -66.20 -89.45 38.72
N SER A 225 -65.39 -90.46 38.38
CA SER A 225 -65.68 -91.87 38.70
C SER A 225 -65.66 -92.13 40.21
N VAL A 226 -64.72 -91.50 40.92
CA VAL A 226 -64.62 -91.58 42.39
C VAL A 226 -65.80 -90.86 43.06
N LEU A 227 -66.18 -89.68 42.59
CA LEU A 227 -67.34 -88.93 43.09
C LEU A 227 -68.67 -89.69 42.91
N LYS A 228 -68.85 -90.39 41.78
CA LYS A 228 -70.03 -91.23 41.53
C LYS A 228 -70.13 -92.41 42.52
N SER A 229 -69.01 -92.89 43.02
CA SER A 229 -68.96 -94.01 43.97
C SER A 229 -69.17 -93.60 45.44
N ASN A 230 -68.94 -92.33 45.81
CA ASN A 230 -69.00 -91.88 47.21
C ASN A 230 -69.54 -90.44 47.37
N PRO A 231 -70.84 -90.26 47.70
CA PRO A 231 -71.48 -88.93 47.77
C PRO A 231 -71.04 -88.05 48.96
N MET A 232 -70.28 -88.56 49.94
CA MET A 232 -69.79 -87.78 51.09
C MET A 232 -68.54 -86.93 50.79
N LEU A 233 -67.86 -87.11 49.65
CA LEU A 233 -66.64 -86.38 49.29
C LEU A 233 -66.87 -84.96 48.74
N ILE A 234 -68.12 -84.61 48.41
CA ILE A 234 -68.48 -83.27 47.91
C ILE A 234 -68.15 -82.19 48.95
N GLN A 235 -68.34 -82.49 50.24
CA GLN A 235 -68.06 -81.56 51.33
C GLN A 235 -66.56 -81.29 51.52
N LYS A 236 -65.69 -82.28 51.20
CA LYS A 236 -64.23 -82.14 51.31
C LYS A 236 -63.64 -81.26 50.20
N ILE A 237 -64.11 -81.42 48.96
CA ILE A 237 -63.61 -80.62 47.82
C ILE A 237 -64.05 -79.16 47.94
N ILE A 238 -65.27 -78.89 48.43
CA ILE A 238 -65.73 -77.52 48.69
C ILE A 238 -64.86 -76.87 49.77
N ALA A 239 -64.48 -77.61 50.82
CA ALA A 239 -63.59 -77.09 51.87
C ALA A 239 -62.16 -76.79 51.34
N GLU A 240 -61.60 -77.64 50.49
CA GLU A 240 -60.28 -77.39 49.87
C GLU A 240 -60.30 -76.19 48.91
N ARG A 241 -61.32 -76.07 48.02
CA ARG A 241 -61.43 -74.91 47.11
C ARG A 241 -61.83 -73.59 47.78
N LEU A 242 -62.47 -73.62 48.96
CA LEU A 242 -62.70 -72.40 49.77
C LEU A 242 -61.47 -72.02 50.62
N SER A 243 -60.61 -72.98 50.98
CA SER A 243 -59.41 -72.76 51.80
C SER A 243 -58.27 -72.08 51.04
N ASP A 244 -58.15 -72.30 49.73
CA ASP A 244 -57.08 -71.71 48.90
C ASP A 244 -57.19 -70.18 48.70
N LYS A 245 -58.28 -69.53 49.18
CA LYS A 245 -58.50 -68.07 49.07
C LYS A 245 -58.50 -67.29 50.40
N LEU A 246 -58.07 -67.89 51.51
CA LEU A 246 -57.83 -67.18 52.78
C LEU A 246 -56.35 -66.81 52.93
N GLN A 247 -55.94 -65.64 52.43
CA GLN A 247 -54.66 -65.03 52.79
C GLN A 247 -54.74 -64.46 54.21
N ILE A 248 -54.22 -65.19 55.21
CA ILE A 248 -53.95 -64.63 56.54
C ILE A 248 -52.66 -63.80 56.42
N MET A 249 -52.83 -62.48 56.29
CA MET A 249 -51.75 -61.51 56.31
C MET A 249 -51.35 -61.25 57.77
N MET A 250 -50.28 -61.88 58.24
CA MET A 250 -49.68 -61.57 59.54
C MET A 250 -48.74 -60.37 59.36
N VAL A 251 -49.22 -59.17 59.68
CA VAL A 251 -48.42 -57.93 59.71
C VAL A 251 -47.88 -57.76 61.15
N PRO A 252 -46.55 -57.75 61.37
CA PRO A 252 -45.98 -57.40 62.67
C PRO A 252 -46.29 -55.94 63.03
N ILE A 253 -46.88 -55.75 64.20
CA ILE A 253 -47.14 -54.46 64.84
C ILE A 253 -45.86 -54.07 65.57
N ASP A 254 -45.06 -53.13 65.03
CA ASP A 254 -44.83 -51.83 65.65
C ASP A 254 -43.89 -50.93 64.82
N GLY A 255 -44.32 -49.68 64.68
CA GLY A 255 -44.01 -48.83 63.53
C GLY A 255 -42.69 -48.05 63.59
N ARG A 256 -42.10 -47.88 62.40
CA ARG A 256 -41.71 -46.59 61.78
C ARG A 256 -41.00 -46.86 60.44
N ASN A 257 -41.72 -46.58 59.35
CA ASN A 257 -41.25 -46.22 58.01
C ASN A 257 -40.12 -47.02 57.33
N PHE A 258 -40.46 -48.17 56.73
CA PHE A 258 -39.68 -48.74 55.63
C PHE A 258 -40.63 -49.21 54.52
N PHE A 259 -40.23 -49.08 53.25
CA PHE A 259 -40.95 -49.43 51.99
C PHE A 259 -41.69 -48.33 51.20
N ALA A 260 -41.53 -47.04 51.53
CA ALA A 260 -42.04 -45.96 50.67
C ALA A 260 -40.96 -45.09 49.98
N ASN A 261 -39.69 -45.52 49.94
CA ASN A 261 -38.62 -44.70 49.34
C ASN A 261 -37.64 -45.43 48.42
N ASP A 262 -37.84 -46.71 48.13
CA ASP A 262 -36.90 -47.52 47.33
C ASP A 262 -37.43 -47.93 45.94
N VAL A 263 -38.60 -47.41 45.56
CA VAL A 263 -39.15 -47.54 44.18
C VAL A 263 -39.18 -46.16 43.47
N MET A 264 -38.75 -45.09 44.16
CA MET A 264 -38.77 -43.71 43.62
C MET A 264 -37.38 -43.05 43.56
N ARG A 265 -36.28 -43.81 43.69
CA ARG A 265 -34.90 -43.32 43.47
C ARG A 265 -34.15 -43.93 42.28
N SER A 266 -34.60 -45.04 41.66
CA SER A 266 -33.90 -45.57 40.48
C SER A 266 -34.26 -44.86 39.16
N ALA A 267 -35.23 -43.94 39.17
CA ALA A 267 -35.61 -43.15 37.99
C ALA A 267 -34.89 -41.78 37.88
N PHE A 268 -34.11 -41.34 38.87
CA PHE A 268 -33.43 -40.04 38.86
C PHE A 268 -32.12 -40.03 39.68
N SER A 269 -31.06 -40.69 39.22
CA SER A 269 -29.67 -40.23 39.45
C SER A 269 -28.68 -40.97 38.55
N GLY A 270 -28.05 -40.24 37.62
CA GLY A 270 -26.99 -40.76 36.76
C GLY A 270 -26.39 -39.70 35.84
N VAL A 271 -26.13 -38.49 36.35
CA VAL A 271 -25.41 -37.41 35.67
C VAL A 271 -24.40 -36.79 36.65
N THR A 272 -23.11 -36.88 36.29
CA THR A 272 -21.93 -36.05 36.67
C THR A 272 -21.49 -36.03 38.14
N SER A 273 -20.22 -36.05 38.57
CA SER A 273 -18.84 -36.10 38.03
C SER A 273 -17.94 -36.41 39.27
N ALA A 274 -16.75 -37.01 39.22
CA ALA A 274 -15.46 -36.44 38.80
C ALA A 274 -14.35 -37.44 39.20
N ASP A 275 -13.22 -37.52 38.47
CA ASP A 275 -11.93 -36.93 38.93
C ASP A 275 -10.80 -37.16 37.90
N ASN A 276 -9.92 -36.17 37.77
CA ASN A 276 -8.69 -36.15 36.97
C ASN A 276 -7.51 -35.81 37.89
N LEU A 277 -6.33 -36.39 37.64
CA LEU A 277 -5.08 -36.11 38.36
C LEU A 277 -4.13 -35.12 37.64
N ASP A 278 -3.37 -34.42 38.50
CA ASP A 278 -1.99 -33.86 38.39
C ASP A 278 -1.70 -32.49 37.73
N ASP A 279 -1.56 -31.47 38.62
CA ASP A 279 -0.39 -30.61 39.01
C ASP A 279 0.50 -29.89 37.94
N PRO A 280 1.31 -28.82 38.22
CA PRO A 280 1.60 -28.10 39.49
C PRO A 280 1.68 -26.52 39.33
N PRO A 281 2.44 -25.68 40.12
CA PRO A 281 1.82 -24.69 41.01
C PRO A 281 2.30 -23.20 40.94
N ALA A 282 1.45 -22.31 41.46
CA ALA A 282 1.70 -21.08 42.26
C ALA A 282 2.45 -19.83 41.64
N PRO A 283 2.47 -18.63 42.30
CA PRO A 283 1.44 -17.60 42.09
C PRO A 283 1.96 -16.13 41.97
N ALA A 284 1.00 -15.21 41.79
CA ALA A 284 0.96 -13.80 42.26
C ALA A 284 1.32 -12.63 41.30
N ALA A 285 0.26 -11.83 41.05
CA ALA A 285 0.15 -10.37 41.20
C ALA A 285 0.65 -9.37 40.11
N ALA A 286 -0.28 -8.45 39.82
CA ALA A 286 -0.10 -7.00 39.65
C ALA A 286 0.10 -6.39 38.22
N THR A 287 -1.02 -5.86 37.72
CA THR A 287 -1.24 -4.50 37.15
C THR A 287 -0.58 -3.99 35.86
N ALA A 288 -1.48 -3.39 35.05
CA ALA A 288 -1.36 -2.11 34.32
C ALA A 288 -0.93 -2.09 32.83
N GLN A 289 -1.97 -1.93 31.98
CA GLN A 289 -2.11 -0.94 30.90
C GLN A 289 -0.89 -0.53 30.06
N ARG A 290 -0.98 -0.73 28.72
CA ARG A 290 -0.72 0.35 27.73
C ARG A 290 -1.17 0.04 26.29
N LYS A 291 -2.09 0.90 25.84
CA LYS A 291 -2.27 1.50 24.51
C LYS A 291 -1.32 1.10 23.35
N GLN A 292 -1.92 0.73 22.23
CA GLN A 292 -1.49 1.06 20.85
C GLN A 292 -1.30 2.60 20.68
N PRO A 293 -0.58 3.17 19.67
CA PRO A 293 -0.60 2.71 18.27
C PRO A 293 0.63 3.04 17.37
N ARG A 294 0.44 2.73 16.07
CA ARG A 294 0.88 3.43 14.85
C ARG A 294 2.08 2.90 14.03
N ARG A 295 1.74 2.68 12.75
CA ARG A 295 2.50 2.81 11.50
C ARG A 295 3.40 4.07 11.46
N PRO A 296 4.38 4.12 10.55
CA PRO A 296 4.12 4.52 9.16
C PRO A 296 4.12 3.36 8.15
#